data_AF-A0A4Y2H5B6-F1
#
_entry.id   AF-A0A4Y2H5B6-F1
#
_cell.length_a   1.000
_cell.length_b   1.000
_cell.length_c   1.000
_cell.angle_alpha   90.00
_cell.angle_beta   90.00
_cell.angle_gamma   90.00
#
_symmetry.space_group_name_H-M   'P 1'
#
loop_
_entity.id
_entity.type
_entity.pdbx_description
1 polymer ?
#
loop_
_entity_poly.entity_id
_entity_poly.type
_entity_poly.pdbx_seq_one_letter_code
_entity_poly.pdbx_strand_id
1 'polypeptide(L)'
;MAKFIKSLAVVNYIRIERRIMIPNASVFELHGFCDAPEESYGAAIYLKSTTPLGEIKGNSMTSKSRVAHLKQISIPRLELFGAVLVTELTKKVKQAMEMEKADIHF
;
A
#
# COMPACT_ATOMS: atom_id res chain seq x y z
N MET A 1 15.47 3.17 25.64
CA MET A 1 14.24 3.92 26.02
C MET A 1 14.34 5.43 25.87
N ALA A 2 15.35 6.12 26.42
CA ALA A 2 15.42 7.59 26.37
C ALA A 2 15.43 8.20 24.93
N LYS A 3 16.01 7.51 23.94
CA LYS A 3 16.06 7.97 22.54
C LYS A 3 14.67 8.00 21.87
N PHE A 4 13.82 7.01 22.15
CA PHE A 4 12.46 6.91 21.60
C PHE A 4 11.53 8.00 22.16
N ILE A 5 11.63 8.26 23.47
CA ILE A 5 10.85 9.32 24.13
C ILE A 5 11.22 10.70 23.56
N LYS A 6 12.51 10.95 23.30
CA LYS A 6 12.96 12.20 22.67
C LYS A 6 12.45 12.37 21.24
N SER A 7 12.37 11.30 20.45
CA SER A 7 11.82 11.37 19.08
C SER A 7 10.31 11.60 19.05
N LEU A 8 9.58 11.37 20.14
CA LEU A 8 8.13 11.59 20.18
C LEU A 8 7.76 13.05 19.91
N ALA A 9 8.60 13.99 20.36
CA ALA A 9 8.39 15.42 20.09
C ALA A 9 8.37 15.74 18.57
N VAL A 10 9.05 14.94 17.75
CA VAL A 10 9.09 15.09 16.29
C VAL A 10 7.72 14.81 15.65
N VAL A 11 6.90 13.97 16.28
CA VAL A 11 5.56 13.61 15.77
C VAL A 11 4.66 14.86 15.65
N ASN A 12 4.80 15.84 16.54
CA ASN A 12 4.03 17.09 16.48
C ASN A 12 4.26 17.88 15.18
N TYR A 13 5.40 17.68 14.53
CA TYR A 13 5.79 18.36 13.29
C TYR A 13 5.53 17.53 12.05
N ILE A 14 5.13 16.25 12.18
CA ILE A 14 4.78 15.42 11.03
C ILE A 14 3.49 15.98 10.41
N ARG A 15 3.52 16.23 9.11
CA ARG A 15 2.38 16.61 8.30
C ARG A 15 2.25 15.58 7.19
N ILE A 16 1.15 14.83 7.23
CA ILE A 16 0.79 13.86 6.19
C ILE A 16 -0.41 14.43 5.47
N GLU A 17 -0.29 14.63 4.16
CA GLU A 17 -1.42 15.03 3.35
C GLU A 17 -2.49 13.94 3.38
N ARG A 18 -3.68 14.26 3.87
CA ARG A 18 -4.80 13.30 3.89
C ARG A 18 -5.39 13.04 2.50
N ARG A 19 -5.14 13.94 1.55
CA ARG A 19 -5.71 13.87 0.22
C ARG A 19 -4.83 12.99 -0.67
N ILE A 20 -5.30 11.77 -0.93
CA ILE A 20 -4.58 10.78 -1.73
C ILE A 20 -4.69 11.09 -3.23
N MET A 21 -5.80 11.67 -3.68
CA MET A 21 -6.03 12.02 -5.09
C MET A 21 -5.69 13.47 -5.40
N ILE A 22 -5.01 13.73 -6.52
CA ILE A 22 -4.86 15.12 -7.00
C ILE A 22 -6.20 15.66 -7.52
N PRO A 23 -6.47 16.96 -7.36
CA PRO A 23 -7.62 17.61 -7.99
C PRO A 23 -7.60 17.42 -9.51
N ASN A 24 -8.78 17.22 -10.10
CA ASN A 24 -8.96 17.10 -11.55
C ASN A 24 -8.18 15.92 -12.19
N ALA A 25 -7.83 14.90 -11.43
CA ALA A 25 -7.33 13.65 -11.99
C ALA A 25 -8.42 12.98 -12.84
N SER A 26 -8.03 12.53 -14.03
CA SER A 26 -8.92 11.81 -14.96
C SER A 26 -8.53 10.35 -15.13
N VAL A 27 -7.29 10.00 -14.80
CA VAL A 27 -6.76 8.63 -14.89
C VAL A 27 -6.26 8.20 -13.52
N PHE A 28 -6.63 6.98 -13.13
CA PHE A 28 -6.26 6.38 -11.86
C PHE A 28 -5.71 4.97 -12.08
N GLU A 29 -4.54 4.72 -11.50
CA GLU A 29 -3.86 3.42 -11.53
C GLU A 29 -3.58 2.97 -10.10
N LEU A 30 -3.93 1.71 -9.79
CA LEU A 30 -3.63 1.04 -8.54
C LEU A 30 -2.42 0.13 -8.74
N HIS A 31 -1.35 0.39 -8.01
CA HIS A 31 -0.14 -0.43 -8.04
C HIS A 31 -0.04 -1.21 -6.73
N GLY A 32 -0.18 -2.52 -6.82
CA GLY A 32 -0.07 -3.43 -5.69
C GLY A 32 1.28 -4.11 -5.66
N PHE A 33 2.03 -3.92 -4.58
CA PHE A 33 3.30 -4.60 -4.35
C PHE A 33 3.12 -5.63 -3.23
N CYS A 34 3.83 -6.75 -3.31
CA CYS A 34 3.96 -7.69 -2.20
C CYS A 34 5.39 -8.12 -2.01
N ASP A 35 5.74 -8.45 -0.77
CA ASP A 35 7.02 -9.01 -0.39
C ASP A 35 6.80 -10.08 0.69
N ALA A 36 7.66 -11.09 0.71
CA ALA A 36 7.48 -12.29 1.52
C ALA A 36 8.81 -12.88 2.01
N PRO A 37 9.48 -12.23 2.99
CA PRO A 37 10.61 -12.84 3.70
C PRO A 37 10.21 -14.10 4.49
N GLU A 38 11.18 -14.86 4.99
CA GLU A 38 10.91 -16.14 5.67
C GLU A 38 10.00 -15.99 6.89
N GLU A 39 10.09 -14.87 7.61
CA GLU A 39 9.36 -14.63 8.86
C GLU A 39 8.04 -13.87 8.69
N SER A 40 7.75 -13.33 7.50
CA SER A 40 6.55 -12.53 7.27
C SER A 40 6.20 -12.39 5.80
N TYR A 41 4.97 -11.97 5.52
CA TYR A 41 4.59 -11.53 4.18
C TYR A 41 3.68 -10.32 4.26
N GLY A 42 3.74 -9.47 3.25
CA GLY A 42 3.02 -8.21 3.26
C GLY A 42 2.68 -7.73 1.86
N ALA A 43 1.76 -6.78 1.81
CA ALA A 43 1.31 -6.10 0.62
C ALA A 43 1.16 -4.60 0.87
N ALA A 44 1.40 -3.79 -0.15
CA ALA A 44 1.20 -2.35 -0.15
C ALA A 44 0.53 -1.91 -1.45
N ILE A 45 -0.46 -1.03 -1.36
CA ILE A 45 -1.18 -0.46 -2.50
C ILE A 45 -0.85 1.02 -2.62
N TYR A 46 -0.44 1.43 -3.81
CA TYR A 46 -0.22 2.82 -4.20
C TYR A 46 -1.29 3.26 -5.21
N LEU A 47 -1.73 4.51 -5.09
CA LEU A 47 -2.56 5.17 -6.08
C LEU A 47 -1.68 6.13 -6.88
N LYS A 48 -1.66 5.94 -8.19
CA LYS A 48 -1.16 6.93 -9.13
C LYS A 48 -2.37 7.64 -9.74
N SER A 49 -2.40 8.96 -9.57
CA SER A 49 -3.42 9.83 -10.17
C SER A 49 -2.75 10.70 -11.22
N THR A 50 -3.39 10.86 -12.38
CA THR A 50 -2.87 11.68 -13.48
C THR A 50 -3.93 12.67 -13.94
N THR A 51 -3.58 13.95 -14.04
CA THR A 51 -4.46 15.00 -14.59
C THR A 51 -4.45 15.01 -16.12
N PRO A 52 -5.45 15.60 -16.79
CA PRO A 52 -5.44 15.79 -18.25
C PRO A 52 -4.24 16.57 -18.78
N LEU A 53 -3.60 17.39 -17.93
CA LEU A 53 -2.39 18.15 -18.26
C LEU A 53 -1.10 17.33 -18.10
N GLY A 54 -1.21 16.06 -17.67
CA GLY A 54 -0.08 15.15 -17.47
C GLY A 54 0.60 15.25 -16.11
N GLU A 55 0.03 15.96 -15.14
CA GLU A 55 0.58 15.98 -13.78
C GLU A 55 0.30 14.66 -13.08
N ILE A 56 1.33 14.03 -12.54
CA ILE A 56 1.26 12.71 -11.91
C ILE A 56 1.56 12.84 -10.42
N LYS A 57 0.77 12.18 -9.58
CA LYS A 57 1.08 11.98 -8.17
C LYS A 57 0.84 10.54 -7.75
N GLY A 58 1.88 9.92 -7.20
CA GLY A 58 1.82 8.61 -6.56
C GLY A 58 1.73 8.78 -5.04
N ASN A 59 0.71 8.19 -4.41
CA ASN A 59 0.56 8.18 -2.96
C ASN A 59 0.33 6.75 -2.45
N SER A 60 0.96 6.39 -1.33
CA SER A 60 0.65 5.14 -0.63
C SER A 60 -0.75 5.24 -0.04
N MET A 61 -1.61 4.26 -0.34
CA MET A 61 -2.98 4.22 0.19
C MET A 61 -3.08 3.37 1.44
N THR A 62 -2.62 2.14 1.36
CA THR A 62 -2.74 1.18 2.45
C THR A 62 -1.69 0.10 2.31
N SER A 63 -1.30 -0.49 3.43
CA SER A 63 -0.49 -1.69 3.48
C SER A 63 -1.03 -2.66 4.50
N LYS A 64 -0.65 -3.92 4.36
CA LYS A 64 -0.99 -4.99 5.30
C LYS A 64 0.15 -5.99 5.36
N SER A 65 0.58 -6.32 6.57
CA SER A 65 1.58 -7.36 6.83
C SER A 65 1.01 -8.46 7.71
N ARG A 66 1.62 -9.65 7.65
CA ARG A 66 1.31 -10.84 8.45
C ARG A 66 2.60 -11.55 8.81
N VAL A 67 2.66 -12.08 10.02
CA VAL A 67 3.76 -12.94 10.47
C VAL A 67 3.58 -14.32 9.85
N ALA A 68 4.68 -14.94 9.40
CA ALA A 68 4.67 -16.31 8.90
C ALA A 68 4.30 -17.30 10.01
N HIS A 69 3.82 -18.49 9.64
CA HIS A 69 3.47 -19.51 10.61
C HIS A 69 4.73 -20.02 11.33
N LEU A 70 4.59 -20.45 12.59
CA LEU A 70 5.69 -21.06 13.36
C LEU A 70 6.23 -22.35 12.72
N LYS A 71 5.39 -23.04 11.94
CA LYS A 71 5.84 -24.15 11.11
C LYS A 71 6.49 -23.58 9.86
N GLN A 72 7.69 -24.04 9.55
CA GLN A 72 8.43 -23.59 8.38
C GLN A 72 7.63 -23.84 7.10
N ILE A 73 7.36 -22.75 6.38
CA ILE A 73 6.71 -22.75 5.07
C ILE A 73 7.79 -22.37 4.05
N SER A 74 7.74 -22.97 2.86
CA SER A 74 8.69 -22.63 1.81
C SER A 74 8.50 -21.18 1.32
N ILE A 75 9.59 -20.52 0.94
CA ILE A 75 9.58 -19.16 0.39
C ILE A 75 8.57 -19.02 -0.77
N PRO A 76 8.52 -19.91 -1.78
CA PRO A 76 7.53 -19.80 -2.86
C PRO A 76 6.07 -19.79 -2.39
N ARG A 77 5.77 -20.46 -1.27
CA ARG A 77 4.42 -20.47 -0.70
C ARG A 77 4.14 -19.19 0.09
N LEU A 78 5.15 -18.58 0.70
CA LEU A 78 5.02 -17.26 1.32
C LEU A 78 4.84 -16.16 0.27
N GLU A 79 5.58 -16.22 -0.85
CA GLU A 79 5.40 -15.34 -2.01
C GLU A 79 3.97 -15.43 -2.54
N LEU A 80 3.43 -16.66 -2.68
CA LEU A 80 2.04 -16.87 -3.08
C LEU A 80 1.05 -16.25 -2.07
N PHE A 81 1.32 -16.34 -0.76
CA PHE A 81 0.49 -15.66 0.24
C PHE A 81 0.57 -14.14 0.15
N GLY A 82 1.74 -13.57 -0.17
CA GLY A 82 1.90 -12.16 -0.50
C GLY A 82 1.05 -11.75 -1.71
N ALA A 83 1.10 -12.53 -2.79
CA ALA A 83 0.31 -12.31 -4.00
C ALA A 83 -1.21 -12.37 -3.75
N VAL A 84 -1.66 -13.32 -2.93
CA VAL A 84 -3.07 -13.40 -2.50
C VAL A 84 -3.43 -12.17 -1.66
N LEU A 85 -2.57 -11.79 -0.72
CA LEU A 85 -2.81 -10.65 0.17
C LEU A 85 -2.94 -9.33 -0.59
N VAL A 86 -2.07 -9.08 -1.58
CA VAL A 86 -2.14 -7.87 -2.40
C VAL A 86 -3.40 -7.85 -3.26
N THR A 87 -3.80 -8.98 -3.83
CA THR A 87 -5.03 -9.10 -4.62
C THR A 87 -6.28 -8.82 -3.78
N GLU A 88 -6.36 -9.41 -2.58
CA GLU A 88 -7.45 -9.14 -1.63
C GLU A 88 -7.49 -7.68 -1.18
N LEU A 89 -6.32 -7.08 -0.93
CA LEU A 89 -6.21 -5.69 -0.50
C LEU A 89 -6.63 -4.73 -1.61
N THR A 90 -6.20 -4.96 -2.85
CA THR A 90 -6.64 -4.20 -4.03
C THR A 90 -8.16 -4.26 -4.20
N LYS A 91 -8.78 -5.44 -4.04
CA LYS A 91 -10.24 -5.58 -4.11
C LYS A 91 -10.95 -4.72 -3.06
N LYS A 92 -10.48 -4.73 -1.82
CA LYS A 92 -11.04 -3.92 -0.73
C LYS A 92 -10.90 -2.43 -0.98
N VAL A 93 -9.74 -2.02 -1.48
CA VAL A 93 -9.46 -0.62 -1.85
C VAL A 93 -10.41 -0.15 -2.95
N LYS A 94 -10.57 -0.92 -4.03
CA LYS A 94 -11.50 -0.57 -5.12
C LYS A 94 -12.93 -0.40 -4.63
N GLN A 95 -13.38 -1.27 -3.73
CA GLN A 95 -14.71 -1.18 -3.12
C GLN A 95 -14.84 0.06 -2.22
N ALA A 96 -13.87 0.31 -1.34
CA ALA A 96 -13.93 1.42 -0.39
C ALA A 96 -13.83 2.81 -1.05
N MET A 97 -13.14 2.89 -2.19
CA MET A 97 -12.96 4.12 -2.95
C MET A 97 -13.96 4.27 -4.12
N GLU A 98 -14.89 3.32 -4.29
CA GLU A 98 -15.88 3.30 -5.38
C GLU A 98 -15.23 3.46 -6.77
N MET A 99 -14.03 2.88 -6.95
CA MET A 99 -13.24 3.02 -8.18
C MET A 99 -13.60 1.93 -9.17
N GLU A 100 -14.58 2.20 -10.04
CA GLU A 100 -14.95 1.29 -11.12
C GLU A 100 -13.88 1.21 -12.22
N LYS A 101 -13.31 2.36 -12.61
CA LYS A 101 -12.37 2.52 -13.73
C LYS A 101 -10.97 2.90 -13.23
N ALA A 102 -10.33 1.99 -12.51
CA ALA A 102 -8.92 2.09 -12.17
C ALA A 102 -8.17 0.89 -12.76
N ASP A 103 -7.10 1.20 -13.50
CA ASP A 103 -6.19 0.19 -14.01
C ASP A 103 -5.40 -0.40 -12.84
N ILE A 104 -5.14 -1.71 -12.89
CA ILE A 104 -4.48 -2.43 -11.79
C ILE A 104 -3.17 -3.00 -12.30
N HIS A 105 -2.10 -2.73 -11.56
CA HIS A 105 -0.76 -3.24 -11.80
C HIS A 105 -0.25 -3.96 -10.55
N PHE A 106 0.39 -5.11 -10.74
CA PHE A 106 1.05 -5.89 -9.70
C PHE A 106 2.54 -6.06 -10.04
#